data_AF-X1ULA1-F1
#
_entry.id   AF-X1ULA1-F1
#
_cell.length_a   1.000
_cell.length_b   1.000
_cell.length_c   1.000
_cell.angle_alpha   90.00
_cell.angle_beta   90.00
_cell.angle_gamma   90.00
#
_symmetry.space_group_name_H-M   'P 1'
#
loop_
_entity.id
_entity.type
_entity.pdbx_description
1 polymer ?
#
loop_
_entity_poly.entity_id
_entity_poly.type
_entity_poly.pdbx_seq_one_letter_code
_entity_poly.pdbx_strand_id
1 'polypeptide(L)'
;RKEEQKTIKGLLLSNQINKALLKIDQMIRNPYDLKEKDKLVKLYTYISRNRQGITNQVRLKDKGIERTGAIESNINKVIAARFKKRGMSWSKPGALALLKIKETILNNEWNNWWETERERDIKVGKYKPPLPAAHFNKETESSPIVEVTIPALRGPDQGKPWVGVLRKLSEVGYY
;
A
#
# COMPACT_ATOMS: atom_id res chain seq x y z
N ARG A 1 8.13 -23.67 12.84
CA ARG A 1 8.78 -23.34 11.54
C ARG A 1 9.76 -22.17 11.57
N LYS A 2 10.13 -21.58 12.74
CA LYS A 2 11.12 -20.48 12.77
C LYS A 2 12.48 -20.90 12.21
N GLU A 3 12.92 -22.12 12.51
CA GLU A 3 14.15 -22.69 11.95
C GLU A 3 14.10 -22.83 10.43
N GLU A 4 13.02 -23.38 9.87
CA GLU A 4 12.84 -23.50 8.42
C GLU A 4 12.86 -22.13 7.72
N GLN A 5 12.22 -21.12 8.31
CA GLN A 5 12.26 -19.75 7.79
C GLN A 5 13.69 -19.19 7.80
N LYS A 6 14.45 -19.44 8.87
CA LYS A 6 15.86 -19.03 8.98
C LYS A 6 16.71 -19.74 7.91
N THR A 7 16.48 -21.03 7.68
CA THR A 7 17.14 -21.80 6.61
C THR A 7 16.81 -21.25 5.23
N ILE A 8 15.52 -21.04 4.91
CA ILE A 8 15.09 -20.49 3.62
C ILE A 8 15.70 -19.10 3.40
N LYS A 9 15.67 -18.24 4.42
CA LYS A 9 16.29 -16.91 4.37
C LYS A 9 17.79 -17.00 4.08
N GLY A 10 18.50 -17.91 4.74
CA GLY A 10 19.92 -18.17 4.48
C GLY A 10 20.17 -18.62 3.04
N LEU A 11 19.37 -19.55 2.51
CA LEU A 11 19.49 -20.04 1.13
C LEU A 11 19.26 -18.92 0.10
N LEU A 12 18.27 -18.05 0.33
CA LEU A 12 18.00 -16.90 -0.54
C LEU A 12 19.15 -15.89 -0.52
N LEU A 13 19.71 -15.59 0.66
CA LEU A 13 20.85 -14.67 0.81
C LEU A 13 22.15 -15.22 0.22
N SER A 14 22.29 -16.54 0.10
CA SER A 14 23.45 -17.20 -0.52
C SER A 14 23.24 -17.53 -2.01
N ASN A 15 22.23 -16.93 -2.66
CA ASN A 15 21.85 -17.20 -4.05
C ASN A 15 21.52 -18.67 -4.38
N GLN A 16 21.16 -19.47 -3.38
CA GLN A 16 20.76 -20.87 -3.55
C GLN A 16 19.25 -21.00 -3.74
N ILE A 17 18.69 -20.25 -4.71
CA ILE A 17 17.24 -20.10 -4.92
C ILE A 17 16.56 -21.45 -5.20
N ASN A 18 17.17 -22.32 -6.01
CA ASN A 18 16.60 -23.63 -6.31
C ASN A 18 16.45 -24.49 -5.05
N LYS A 19 17.43 -24.46 -4.13
CA LYS A 19 17.35 -25.18 -2.85
C LYS A 19 16.27 -24.58 -1.95
N ALA A 20 16.11 -23.26 -1.95
CA ALA A 20 15.03 -22.59 -1.21
C ALA A 20 13.65 -23.00 -1.75
N LEU A 21 13.48 -23.03 -3.07
CA LEU A 21 12.23 -23.46 -3.72
C LEU A 21 11.92 -24.93 -3.43
N LEU A 22 12.91 -25.83 -3.47
CA LEU A 22 12.73 -27.23 -3.07
C LEU A 22 12.26 -27.37 -1.63
N LYS A 23 12.83 -26.57 -0.71
CA LYS A 23 12.42 -26.58 0.70
C LYS A 23 10.97 -26.08 0.87
N ILE A 24 10.59 -25.03 0.15
CA ILE A 24 9.21 -24.52 0.16
C ILE A 24 8.24 -25.55 -0.45
N ASP A 25 8.62 -26.23 -1.53
CA ASP A 25 7.81 -27.31 -2.13
C ASP A 25 7.55 -28.45 -1.14
N GLN A 26 8.58 -28.89 -0.40
CA GLN A 26 8.43 -29.86 0.68
C GLN A 26 7.43 -29.41 1.74
N MET A 27 7.46 -28.12 2.11
CA MET A 27 6.52 -27.55 3.07
C MET A 27 5.09 -27.43 2.53
N ILE A 28 4.92 -27.24 1.21
CA ILE A 28 3.60 -27.25 0.55
C ILE A 28 2.98 -28.66 0.56
N ARG A 29 3.80 -29.70 0.46
CA ARG A 29 3.37 -31.11 0.51
C ARG A 29 2.88 -31.53 1.89
N ASN A 30 3.43 -30.95 2.96
CA ASN A 30 3.02 -31.20 4.33
C ASN A 30 2.68 -29.88 5.06
N PRO A 31 1.55 -29.22 4.72
CA PRO A 31 1.13 -27.99 5.38
C PRO A 31 0.40 -28.30 6.70
N TYR A 32 0.49 -27.40 7.69
CA TYR A 32 -0.30 -27.53 8.92
C TYR A 32 -1.79 -27.27 8.68
N ASP A 33 -2.11 -26.29 7.83
CA ASP A 33 -3.48 -25.95 7.46
C ASP A 33 -3.59 -25.44 6.01
N LEU A 34 -4.83 -25.28 5.52
CA LEU A 34 -5.11 -24.80 4.16
C LEU A 34 -4.65 -23.35 3.92
N LYS A 35 -4.69 -22.49 4.95
CA LYS A 35 -4.26 -21.09 4.84
C LYS A 35 -2.75 -20.99 4.69
N GLU A 36 -2.01 -21.84 5.39
CA GLU A 36 -0.57 -21.94 5.31
C GLU A 36 -0.16 -22.49 3.95
N LYS A 37 -0.85 -23.54 3.46
CA LYS A 37 -0.62 -24.06 2.11
C LYS A 37 -0.75 -22.94 1.06
N ASP A 38 -1.82 -22.15 1.12
CA ASP A 38 -2.03 -21.01 0.22
C ASP A 38 -0.89 -19.97 0.33
N LYS A 39 -0.49 -19.61 1.56
CA LYS A 39 0.66 -18.70 1.77
C LYS A 39 1.96 -19.24 1.21
N LEU A 40 2.24 -20.54 1.36
CA LEU A 40 3.44 -21.18 0.84
C LEU A 40 3.44 -21.25 -0.68
N VAL A 41 2.31 -21.57 -1.31
CA VAL A 41 2.14 -21.55 -2.77
C VAL A 41 2.36 -20.14 -3.32
N LYS A 42 1.83 -19.12 -2.65
CA LYS A 42 2.07 -17.71 -3.00
C LYS A 42 3.55 -17.35 -2.89
N LEU A 43 4.20 -17.74 -1.80
CA LEU A 43 5.64 -17.51 -1.59
C LEU A 43 6.50 -18.20 -2.66
N TYR A 44 6.25 -19.48 -2.93
CA TYR A 44 6.93 -20.24 -3.97
C TYR A 44 6.79 -19.55 -5.34
N THR A 45 5.56 -19.19 -5.70
CA THR A 45 5.24 -18.53 -6.96
C THR A 45 5.96 -17.19 -7.10
N TYR A 46 5.95 -16.38 -6.03
CA TYR A 46 6.63 -15.10 -6.02
C TYR A 46 8.14 -15.26 -6.21
N ILE A 47 8.79 -16.15 -5.45
CA ILE A 47 10.24 -16.37 -5.54
C ILE A 47 10.61 -16.94 -6.92
N SER A 48 9.84 -17.89 -7.43
CA SER A 48 10.07 -18.51 -8.73
C SER A 48 10.01 -17.47 -9.87
N ARG A 49 8.95 -16.63 -9.89
CA ARG A 49 8.78 -15.58 -10.90
C ARG A 49 9.84 -14.47 -10.80
N ASN A 50 10.28 -14.13 -9.59
CA ASN A 50 11.21 -13.04 -9.35
C ASN A 50 12.67 -13.51 -9.13
N ARG A 51 13.01 -14.74 -9.50
CA ARG A 51 14.33 -15.36 -9.23
C ARG A 51 15.51 -14.49 -9.65
N GLN A 52 15.44 -13.88 -10.83
CA GLN A 52 16.50 -13.02 -11.37
C GLN A 52 16.72 -11.76 -10.52
N GLY A 53 15.64 -11.15 -10.03
CA GLY A 53 15.70 -9.97 -9.17
C GLY A 53 16.25 -10.26 -7.78
N ILE A 54 15.98 -11.46 -7.25
CA ILE A 54 16.48 -11.91 -5.95
C ILE A 54 17.99 -12.21 -6.02
N THR A 55 18.46 -12.87 -7.09
CA THR A 55 19.88 -13.17 -7.31
C THR A 55 20.77 -11.93 -7.29
N ASN A 56 20.24 -10.77 -7.72
CA ASN A 56 20.99 -9.52 -7.72
C ASN A 56 21.41 -9.06 -6.32
N GLN A 57 20.76 -9.50 -5.23
CA GLN A 57 21.12 -9.10 -3.87
C GLN A 57 22.55 -9.51 -3.48
N VAL A 58 23.03 -10.67 -3.92
CA VAL A 58 24.41 -11.11 -3.66
C VAL A 58 25.41 -10.25 -4.41
N ARG A 59 25.12 -9.89 -5.66
CA ARG A 59 25.95 -8.97 -6.46
C ARG A 59 25.98 -7.55 -5.90
N LEU A 60 24.94 -7.17 -5.15
CA LEU A 60 24.81 -5.84 -4.54
C LEU A 60 25.45 -5.78 -3.14
N LYS A 61 25.72 -6.92 -2.49
CA LYS A 61 26.46 -6.96 -1.22
C LYS A 61 27.86 -6.38 -1.35
N ASP A 62 28.57 -6.78 -2.41
CA ASP A 62 29.93 -6.30 -2.70
C ASP A 62 29.98 -4.78 -2.95
N LYS A 63 28.83 -4.16 -3.22
CA LYS A 63 28.69 -2.71 -3.43
C LYS A 63 28.25 -1.95 -2.17
N GLY A 64 28.17 -2.60 -1.01
CA GLY A 64 27.71 -1.97 0.24
C GLY A 64 26.20 -1.67 0.27
N ILE A 65 25.43 -2.19 -0.69
CA ILE A 65 23.97 -2.00 -0.79
C ILE A 65 23.24 -3.06 0.06
N GLU A 66 23.83 -3.45 1.19
CA GLU A 66 23.34 -4.56 2.02
C GLU A 66 22.03 -4.24 2.77
N ARG A 67 21.61 -2.97 2.81
CA ARG A 67 20.55 -2.52 3.73
C ARG A 67 19.36 -1.89 3.02
N THR A 68 18.66 -2.66 2.18
CA THR A 68 17.33 -2.27 1.68
C THR A 68 16.34 -1.97 2.82
N GLY A 69 16.50 -2.60 4.00
CA GLY A 69 15.70 -2.27 5.18
C GLY A 69 15.92 -0.85 5.73
N ALA A 70 17.08 -0.24 5.48
CA ALA A 70 17.31 1.16 5.81
C ALA A 70 16.57 2.09 4.83
N ILE A 71 16.37 1.68 3.58
CA ILE A 71 15.65 2.46 2.57
C ILE A 71 14.19 2.66 3.01
N GLU A 72 13.50 1.60 3.42
CA GLU A 72 12.10 1.71 3.88
C GLU A 72 12.00 2.58 5.14
N SER A 73 12.89 2.39 6.12
CA SER A 73 12.93 3.21 7.34
C SER A 73 13.21 4.68 7.03
N ASN A 74 14.13 4.97 6.11
CA ASN A 74 14.46 6.32 5.68
C ASN A 74 13.30 6.97 4.91
N ILE A 75 12.67 6.26 3.97
CA ILE A 75 11.47 6.73 3.27
C ILE A 75 10.34 7.00 4.27
N ASN A 76 10.14 6.12 5.25
CA ASN A 76 9.10 6.31 6.25
C ASN A 76 9.35 7.57 7.11
N LYS A 77 10.60 7.78 7.56
CA LYS A 77 11.00 8.94 8.37
C LYS A 77 10.95 10.25 7.59
N VAL A 78 11.45 10.26 6.35
CA VAL A 78 11.62 11.48 5.56
C VAL A 78 10.31 11.88 4.86
N ILE A 79 9.63 10.90 4.26
CA ILE A 79 8.50 11.11 3.37
C ILE A 79 7.21 10.75 4.09
N ALA A 80 7.02 9.49 4.49
CA ALA A 80 5.71 9.00 4.93
C ALA A 80 5.16 9.74 6.17
N ALA A 81 6.03 10.13 7.11
CA ALA A 81 5.65 10.92 8.28
C ALA A 81 4.96 12.27 7.93
N ARG A 82 5.24 12.84 6.74
CA ARG A 82 4.62 14.08 6.25
C ARG A 82 3.39 13.83 5.36
N PHE A 83 3.24 12.63 4.81
CA PHE A 83 2.15 12.29 3.90
C PHE A 83 1.01 11.49 4.54
N LYS A 84 1.27 10.73 5.60
CA LYS A 84 0.34 9.71 6.14
C LYS A 84 -0.26 10.03 7.52
N LYS A 85 0.02 11.20 8.12
CA LYS A 85 -0.57 11.57 9.41
C LYS A 85 -2.04 12.03 9.23
N ARG A 86 -2.84 11.89 10.31
CA ARG A 86 -4.27 12.26 10.31
C ARG A 86 -4.47 13.72 9.87
N GLY A 87 -5.47 13.94 9.01
CA GLY A 87 -5.84 15.26 8.51
C GLY A 87 -5.03 15.76 7.30
N MET A 88 -4.09 14.97 6.78
CA MET A 88 -3.30 15.36 5.60
C MET A 88 -3.89 14.71 4.34
N SER A 89 -4.37 15.55 3.42
CA SER A 89 -4.70 15.15 2.05
C SER A 89 -3.91 16.02 1.09
N TRP A 90 -3.24 15.38 0.12
CA TRP A 90 -2.40 16.06 -0.84
C TRP A 90 -2.93 15.76 -2.25
N SER A 91 -3.07 16.80 -3.08
CA SER A 91 -3.26 16.60 -4.51
C SER A 91 -2.00 15.95 -5.11
N LYS A 92 -2.13 15.20 -6.21
CA LYS A 92 -0.95 14.61 -6.89
C LYS A 92 0.13 15.67 -7.20
N PRO A 93 -0.20 16.86 -7.74
CA PRO A 93 0.79 17.90 -7.98
C PRO A 93 1.42 18.44 -6.69
N GLY A 94 0.62 18.68 -5.64
CA GLY A 94 1.12 19.16 -4.35
C GLY A 94 2.04 18.17 -3.66
N ALA A 95 1.71 16.87 -3.76
CA ALA A 95 2.55 15.80 -3.26
C ALA A 95 3.90 15.74 -3.99
N LEU A 96 3.88 15.85 -5.32
CA LEU A 96 5.09 15.86 -6.13
C LEU A 96 6.00 17.05 -5.81
N ALA A 97 5.42 18.25 -5.70
CA ALA A 97 6.17 19.47 -5.36
C ALA A 97 6.84 19.33 -3.97
N LEU A 98 6.10 18.83 -2.98
CA LEU A 98 6.63 18.60 -1.64
C LEU A 98 7.74 17.54 -1.63
N LEU A 99 7.65 16.50 -2.47
CA LEU A 99 8.68 15.47 -2.60
C LEU A 99 9.98 16.06 -3.15
N LYS A 100 9.91 16.92 -4.17
CA LYS A 100 11.09 17.61 -4.73
C LYS A 100 11.81 18.48 -3.69
N ILE A 101 11.04 19.23 -2.89
CA ILE A 101 11.62 20.02 -1.78
C ILE A 101 12.35 19.09 -0.80
N LYS A 102 11.71 17.97 -0.42
CA LYS A 102 12.33 16.99 0.49
C LYS A 102 13.61 16.39 -0.08
N GLU A 103 13.63 16.08 -1.37
CA GLU A 103 14.82 15.61 -2.09
C GLU A 103 15.97 16.61 -2.02
N THR A 104 15.73 17.90 -2.33
CA THR A 104 16.77 18.94 -2.24
C THR A 104 17.31 19.11 -0.83
N ILE A 105 16.48 18.96 0.20
CA ILE A 105 16.91 19.01 1.61
C ILE A 105 17.81 17.82 1.93
N LEU A 106 17.45 16.61 1.49
CA LEU A 106 18.24 15.40 1.73
C LEU A 106 19.59 15.43 1.01
N ASN A 107 19.66 16.04 -0.17
CA ASN A 107 20.89 16.18 -0.93
C ASN A 107 21.77 17.35 -0.44
N ASN A 108 21.36 18.09 0.60
CA ASN A 108 21.99 19.34 1.06
C ASN A 108 22.04 20.45 -0.02
N GLU A 109 21.17 20.37 -1.02
CA GLU A 109 21.07 21.34 -2.12
C GLU A 109 20.04 22.44 -1.81
N TRP A 110 19.27 22.29 -0.73
CA TRP A 110 18.20 23.20 -0.36
C TRP A 110 18.66 24.65 -0.25
N ASN A 111 19.78 24.93 0.42
CA ASN A 111 20.24 26.30 0.63
C ASN A 111 20.58 26.96 -0.73
N ASN A 112 21.33 26.26 -1.58
CA ASN A 112 21.71 26.74 -2.91
C ASN A 112 20.48 27.00 -3.79
N TRP A 113 19.54 26.04 -3.81
CA TRP A 113 18.30 26.19 -4.56
C TRP A 113 17.45 27.33 -4.02
N TRP A 114 17.30 27.42 -2.69
CA TRP A 114 16.49 28.46 -2.05
C TRP A 114 17.05 29.85 -2.28
N GLU A 115 18.37 30.05 -2.16
CA GLU A 115 19.00 31.34 -2.44
C GLU A 115 18.77 31.82 -3.87
N THR A 116 18.78 30.90 -4.83
CA THR A 116 18.58 31.20 -6.25
C THR A 116 17.11 31.45 -6.59
N GLU A 117 16.20 30.64 -6.02
CA GLU A 117 14.82 30.54 -6.49
C GLU A 117 13.79 31.29 -5.61
N ARG A 118 14.17 31.72 -4.40
CA ARG A 118 13.24 32.36 -3.44
C ARG A 118 12.57 33.64 -3.94
N GLU A 119 13.24 34.37 -4.83
CA GLU A 119 12.72 35.62 -5.41
C GLU A 119 11.92 35.39 -6.69
N ARG A 120 11.74 34.13 -7.12
CA ARG A 120 10.95 33.82 -8.30
C ARG A 120 9.49 34.20 -8.08
N ASP A 121 8.93 34.95 -9.02
CA ASP A 121 7.51 35.31 -8.99
C ASP A 121 6.64 34.05 -9.20
N ILE A 122 6.02 33.59 -8.12
CA ILE A 122 5.12 32.43 -8.14
C ILE A 122 3.71 32.94 -8.42
N LYS A 123 3.21 32.68 -9.63
CA LYS A 123 1.79 32.85 -9.94
C LYS A 123 0.98 31.80 -9.20
N VAL A 124 0.52 32.13 -7.99
CA VAL A 124 -0.43 31.31 -7.26
C VAL A 124 -1.76 31.37 -8.03
N GLY A 125 -2.34 30.20 -8.32
CA GLY A 125 -3.67 30.11 -8.91
C GLY A 125 -4.73 30.76 -7.99
N LYS A 126 -5.95 30.96 -8.49
CA LYS A 126 -7.05 31.53 -7.70
C LYS A 126 -7.16 30.82 -6.34
N TYR A 127 -7.02 31.58 -5.26
CA TYR A 127 -7.18 31.08 -3.89
C TYR A 127 -8.55 30.39 -3.76
N LYS A 128 -8.55 29.12 -3.37
CA LYS A 128 -9.78 28.42 -3.01
C LYS A 128 -9.94 28.56 -1.50
N PRO A 129 -10.94 29.32 -1.01
CA PRO A 129 -11.19 29.39 0.42
C PRO A 129 -11.48 27.99 0.98
N PRO A 130 -11.17 27.73 2.26
CA PRO A 130 -11.62 26.51 2.91
C PRO A 130 -13.13 26.41 2.79
N LEU A 131 -13.64 25.19 2.61
CA LEU A 131 -15.08 24.94 2.54
C LEU A 131 -15.72 25.47 3.84
N PRO A 132 -16.66 26.44 3.78
CA PRO A 132 -17.36 26.88 4.98
C PRO A 132 -18.16 25.73 5.61
N ALA A 133 -18.38 25.80 6.93
CA ALA A 133 -19.11 24.78 7.69
C ALA A 133 -20.49 24.45 7.07
N ALA A 134 -21.12 25.43 6.41
CA ALA A 134 -22.36 25.28 5.66
C ALA A 134 -22.31 24.19 4.55
N HIS A 135 -21.14 23.87 3.99
CA HIS A 135 -21.00 22.77 3.03
C HIS A 135 -21.16 21.39 3.65
N PHE A 136 -20.87 21.22 4.95
CA PHE A 136 -21.12 19.96 5.65
C PHE A 136 -22.60 19.77 5.99
N ASN A 137 -23.33 20.88 6.12
CA ASN A 137 -24.77 20.90 6.39
C ASN A 137 -25.61 20.99 5.10
N LYS A 138 -24.96 21.03 3.93
CA LYS A 138 -25.68 21.03 2.66
C LYS A 138 -26.25 19.63 2.50
N GLU A 139 -27.57 19.51 2.55
CA GLU A 139 -28.26 18.31 2.11
C GLU A 139 -27.69 17.99 0.72
N THR A 140 -27.00 16.84 0.63
CA THR A 140 -26.63 16.33 -0.68
C THR A 140 -27.94 16.16 -1.42
N GLU A 141 -28.04 16.63 -2.67
CA GLU A 141 -29.15 16.23 -3.53
C GLU A 141 -29.20 14.72 -3.46
N SER A 142 -30.12 14.21 -2.64
CA SER A 142 -30.30 12.79 -2.46
C SER A 142 -30.53 12.30 -3.86
N SER A 143 -29.66 11.41 -4.34
CA SER A 143 -29.89 10.76 -5.63
C SER A 143 -31.36 10.33 -5.61
N PRO A 144 -32.15 10.62 -6.67
CA PRO A 144 -33.58 10.32 -6.65
C PRO A 144 -33.74 8.92 -6.12
N ILE A 145 -34.60 8.71 -5.12
CA ILE A 145 -34.77 7.42 -4.46
C ILE A 145 -34.99 6.39 -5.57
N VAL A 146 -33.93 5.67 -5.92
CA VAL A 146 -34.00 4.70 -7.01
C VAL A 146 -34.60 3.49 -6.35
N GLU A 147 -35.86 3.18 -6.69
CA GLU A 147 -36.48 1.90 -6.34
C GLU A 147 -35.75 0.77 -7.08
N VAL A 148 -34.61 0.34 -6.55
CA VAL A 148 -33.85 -0.79 -7.08
C VAL A 148 -34.29 -2.05 -6.36
N THR A 149 -34.69 -3.06 -7.13
CA THR A 149 -34.90 -4.40 -6.57
C THR A 149 -33.53 -5.00 -6.24
N ILE A 150 -33.29 -5.35 -4.97
CA ILE A 150 -32.06 -6.05 -4.55
C ILE A 150 -32.17 -7.52 -4.99
N PRO A 151 -31.42 -8.00 -6.01
CA PRO A 151 -31.60 -9.35 -6.54
C PRO A 151 -31.28 -10.44 -5.51
N ALA A 152 -30.40 -10.12 -4.55
CA ALA A 152 -30.06 -11.02 -3.44
C ALA A 152 -31.27 -11.34 -2.53
N LEU A 153 -32.33 -10.53 -2.53
CA LEU A 153 -33.55 -10.79 -1.76
C LEU A 153 -34.53 -11.73 -2.48
N ARG A 154 -34.41 -11.89 -3.80
CA ARG A 154 -35.28 -12.72 -4.64
C ARG A 154 -34.41 -13.51 -5.62
N GLY A 155 -33.75 -14.55 -5.13
CA GLY A 155 -32.83 -15.36 -5.92
C GLY A 155 -32.36 -16.62 -5.18
N PRO A 156 -31.49 -17.44 -5.81
CA PRO A 156 -31.02 -18.72 -5.25
C PRO A 156 -30.36 -18.58 -3.87
N ASP A 157 -29.80 -17.41 -3.60
CA ASP A 157 -29.03 -17.10 -2.41
C ASP A 157 -29.86 -16.51 -1.26
N GLN A 158 -31.18 -16.38 -1.40
CA GLN A 158 -32.07 -15.73 -0.43
C GLN A 158 -32.01 -16.30 1.00
N GLY A 159 -31.61 -17.58 1.14
CA GLY A 159 -31.47 -18.26 2.43
C GLY A 159 -30.12 -18.03 3.12
N LYS A 160 -29.18 -17.30 2.51
CA LYS A 160 -27.85 -17.11 3.10
C LYS A 160 -27.88 -16.13 4.29
N PRO A 161 -27.11 -16.37 5.37
CA PRO A 161 -27.15 -15.54 6.57
C PRO A 161 -26.90 -14.04 6.35
N TRP A 162 -26.05 -13.69 5.38
CA TRP A 162 -25.75 -12.29 5.05
C TRP A 162 -26.92 -11.56 4.38
N VAL A 163 -27.85 -12.28 3.74
CA VAL A 163 -29.06 -11.71 3.14
C VAL A 163 -30.04 -11.22 4.22
N GLY A 164 -30.07 -11.89 5.37
CA GLY A 164 -30.87 -11.44 6.53
C GLY A 164 -30.39 -10.09 7.09
N VAL A 165 -29.08 -9.84 7.06
CA VAL A 165 -28.50 -8.54 7.46
C VAL A 165 -28.89 -7.46 6.46
N LEU A 166 -28.81 -7.75 5.16
CA LEU A 166 -29.23 -6.81 4.11
C LEU A 166 -30.72 -6.46 4.20
N ARG A 167 -31.57 -7.43 4.51
CA ARG A 167 -33.01 -7.20 4.69
C ARG A 167 -33.30 -6.24 5.83
N LYS A 168 -32.65 -6.44 6.99
CA LYS A 168 -32.74 -5.52 8.12
C LYS A 168 -32.25 -4.12 7.76
N LEU A 169 -31.14 -4.01 7.01
CA LEU A 169 -30.61 -2.71 6.58
C LEU A 169 -31.53 -1.98 5.60
N SER A 170 -32.22 -2.71 4.70
CA SER A 170 -33.20 -2.10 3.78
C SER A 170 -34.47 -1.62 4.48
N GLU A 171 -34.83 -2.19 5.62
CA GLU A 171 -36.01 -1.80 6.41
C GLU A 171 -35.77 -0.52 7.24
N VAL A 172 -34.50 -0.18 7.54
CA VAL A 172 -34.12 0.93 8.44
C VAL A 172 -34.25 2.32 7.79
N GLY A 173 -34.71 2.41 6.54
CA GLY A 173 -34.75 3.66 5.76
C GLY A 173 -36.05 4.48 5.80
N TYR A 174 -37.03 4.17 6.65
CA TYR A 174 -38.33 4.87 6.65
C TYR A 174 -38.77 5.37 8.05
N TYR A 175 -37.95 6.20 8.69
CA TYR A 175 -38.38 7.08 9.79
C TYR A 175 -37.69 8.43 9.67
#